data_AF-A0A8D0L5K1-F1
#
_entry.id   AF-A0A8D0L5K1-F1
#
_cell.length_a   1.000
_cell.length_b   1.000
_cell.length_c   1.000
_cell.angle_alpha   90.00
_cell.angle_beta   90.00
_cell.angle_gamma   90.00
#
_symmetry.space_group_name_H-M   'P 1'
#
loop_
_entity.id
_entity.type
_entity.pdbx_description
1 polymer ?
#
loop_
_entity_poly.entity_id
_entity_poly.type
_entity_poly.pdbx_seq_one_letter_code
_entity_poly.pdbx_strand_id
1 'polypeptide(L)'
;MFLKVHVLSRKAYSSLLSCHGSGVTSLRRGKCLNKRPLCRNISISSQRCTIMPSWVIDRYGQNDVLRFTSNMSFPRINLPNEVIVKVHAAGLNPIDVNMRNGYGATALRLKRDPLRIMSKGEEFPVILGRDVSGVIMECGLDVTYFKPGDDVWAAVPPWKQGTLSEFVCVSGNEVSLKPKSLSHSQAAALPYVGLTAWSAMNQVGGLKQENCSGKREWYLCWHVAL
;
A
#
# COMPACT_ATOMS: atom_id res chain seq x y z
N MET A 1 -7.29 -13.83 10.69
CA MET A 1 -8.06 -14.18 9.47
C MET A 1 -7.40 -13.50 8.27
N PHE A 2 -6.64 -14.23 7.46
CA PHE A 2 -5.94 -13.67 6.30
C PHE A 2 -6.88 -13.64 5.09
N LEU A 3 -7.24 -12.45 4.62
CA LEU A 3 -7.72 -12.34 3.25
C LEU A 3 -6.47 -12.38 2.36
N LYS A 4 -6.14 -13.55 1.82
CA LYS A 4 -5.30 -13.60 0.63
C LYS A 4 -6.08 -12.80 -0.41
N VAL A 5 -5.62 -11.59 -0.71
CA VAL A 5 -6.12 -10.86 -1.87
C VAL A 5 -5.65 -11.67 -3.08
N HIS A 6 -6.41 -12.72 -3.42
CA HIS A 6 -6.35 -13.36 -4.72
C HIS A 6 -6.89 -12.33 -5.70
N VAL A 7 -6.09 -11.30 -6.01
CA VAL A 7 -6.24 -10.58 -7.27
C VAL A 7 -6.07 -11.65 -8.33
N LEU A 8 -7.18 -11.95 -9.02
CA LEU A 8 -7.28 -13.05 -9.95
C LEU A 8 -6.15 -13.02 -10.99
N SER A 9 -5.26 -14.00 -10.84
CA SER A 9 -4.78 -14.90 -11.89
C SER A 9 -4.08 -14.28 -13.12
N ARG A 10 -2.74 -14.25 -13.06
CA ARG A 10 -1.74 -14.96 -13.90
C ARG A 10 -1.89 -15.10 -15.44
N LYS A 11 -2.95 -14.68 -16.11
CA LYS A 11 -3.11 -14.85 -17.57
C LYS A 11 -2.91 -13.60 -18.43
N ALA A 12 -2.74 -12.42 -17.84
CA ALA A 12 -2.46 -11.18 -18.58
C ALA A 12 -0.96 -10.80 -18.65
N TYR A 13 -0.06 -11.55 -18.00
CA TYR A 13 1.35 -11.14 -17.87
C TYR A 13 2.30 -11.69 -18.95
N SER A 14 1.84 -12.59 -19.83
CA SER A 14 2.69 -13.13 -20.91
C SER A 14 2.79 -12.25 -22.16
N SER A 15 1.96 -11.20 -22.28
CA SER A 15 1.92 -10.36 -23.49
C SER A 15 2.67 -9.04 -23.37
N LEU A 16 3.40 -8.80 -22.28
CA LEU A 16 4.15 -7.56 -22.06
C LEU A 16 5.68 -7.73 -22.05
N LEU A 17 6.20 -8.95 -22.27
CA LEU A 17 7.64 -9.24 -22.24
C LEU A 17 8.15 -10.12 -23.39
N SER A 18 7.54 -10.10 -24.57
CA SER A 18 8.11 -10.77 -25.75
C SER A 18 7.93 -9.96 -27.03
N CYS A 19 8.95 -9.19 -27.37
CA CYS A 19 9.24 -8.86 -28.76
C CYS A 19 10.53 -9.58 -29.15
N HIS A 20 10.36 -10.65 -29.92
CA HIS A 20 11.43 -11.33 -30.65
C HIS A 20 12.13 -10.37 -31.60
N GLY A 21 13.46 -10.36 -31.56
CA GLY A 21 14.28 -9.78 -32.60
C GLY A 21 14.10 -10.56 -33.91
N SER A 22 13.70 -9.86 -34.96
CA SER A 22 13.71 -10.36 -36.33
C SER A 22 14.70 -9.52 -37.13
N GLY A 23 15.63 -10.20 -37.80
CA GLY A 23 16.80 -9.61 -38.43
C GLY A 23 16.50 -8.74 -39.64
N VAL A 24 17.48 -7.91 -39.98
CA VAL A 24 17.61 -7.32 -41.32
C VAL A 24 19.06 -7.45 -41.79
N THR A 25 19.15 -7.90 -43.02
CA THR A 25 20.30 -8.25 -43.85
C THR A 25 21.28 -7.11 -44.14
N SER A 26 22.54 -7.53 -44.32
CA SER A 26 23.69 -6.79 -44.85
C SER A 26 23.42 -6.05 -46.17
N LEU A 27 23.88 -4.80 -46.28
CA LEU A 27 24.47 -4.24 -47.50
C LEU A 27 25.37 -3.03 -47.18
N ARG A 28 26.46 -2.92 -47.95
CA ARG A 28 27.67 -2.11 -47.70
C ARG A 28 27.58 -0.65 -48.19
N ARG A 29 28.38 0.19 -47.49
CA ARG A 29 29.15 1.38 -47.89
C ARG A 29 28.43 2.69 -48.27
N GLY A 30 28.79 3.75 -47.51
CA GLY A 30 28.72 5.15 -47.93
C GLY A 30 28.92 6.10 -46.74
N LYS A 31 30.12 6.67 -46.59
CA LYS A 31 30.41 7.70 -45.57
C LYS A 31 29.75 9.02 -45.99
N CYS A 32 28.90 9.59 -45.12
CA CYS A 32 28.59 11.02 -45.16
C CYS A 32 28.31 11.51 -43.73
N LEU A 33 29.17 12.38 -43.22
CA LEU A 33 29.03 13.03 -41.92
C LEU A 33 27.92 14.09 -42.02
N ASN A 34 26.82 13.87 -41.31
CA ASN A 34 25.85 14.92 -41.01
C ASN A 34 25.35 14.73 -39.57
N LYS A 35 25.77 15.64 -38.68
CA LYS A 35 25.31 15.70 -37.29
C LYS A 35 23.82 16.09 -37.29
N ARG A 36 22.94 15.10 -37.15
CA ARG A 36 21.53 15.31 -36.81
C ARG A 36 21.41 15.45 -35.28
N PRO A 37 20.56 16.34 -34.75
CA PRO A 37 20.36 16.41 -33.32
C PRO A 37 19.73 15.09 -32.87
N LEU A 38 20.26 14.50 -31.79
CA LEU A 38 19.60 13.39 -31.10
C LEU A 38 18.26 13.91 -30.56
N CYS A 39 17.18 13.74 -31.32
CA CYS A 39 15.85 13.71 -30.75
C CYS A 39 15.84 12.49 -29.83
N ARG A 40 15.99 12.71 -28.51
CA ARG A 40 15.70 11.69 -27.51
C ARG A 40 14.25 11.31 -27.70
N ASN A 41 13.99 10.11 -28.19
CA ASN A 41 12.68 9.50 -28.12
C ASN A 41 12.35 9.33 -26.65
N ILE A 42 11.63 10.30 -26.10
CA ILE A 42 10.97 10.18 -24.80
C ILE A 42 9.85 9.17 -25.02
N SER A 43 10.12 7.90 -24.71
CA SER A 43 9.09 6.87 -24.65
C SER A 43 8.26 7.08 -23.39
N ILE A 44 7.28 7.98 -23.42
CA ILE A 44 6.18 7.99 -22.45
C ILE A 44 5.26 6.82 -22.83
N SER A 45 5.63 5.62 -22.42
CA SER A 45 4.77 4.44 -22.57
C SER A 45 4.69 3.68 -21.25
N SER A 46 4.12 4.36 -20.26
CA SER A 46 3.41 3.69 -19.18
C SER A 46 1.98 4.21 -19.27
N GLN A 47 1.05 3.41 -19.79
CA GLN A 47 -0.37 3.73 -19.65
C GLN A 47 -0.63 3.90 -18.15
N ARG A 48 -0.91 5.14 -17.72
CA ARG A 48 -1.28 5.40 -16.31
C ARG A 48 -2.63 4.72 -16.10
N CYS A 49 -2.64 3.68 -15.28
CA CYS A 49 -3.88 3.09 -14.78
C CYS A 49 -4.63 4.21 -14.05
N THR A 50 -5.79 4.65 -14.56
CA THR A 50 -6.58 5.73 -13.95
C THR A 50 -7.55 5.21 -12.88
N ILE A 51 -7.80 3.89 -12.93
CA ILE A 51 -8.67 3.17 -12.01
C ILE A 51 -7.97 1.91 -11.49
N MET A 52 -8.46 1.33 -10.41
CA MET A 52 -7.96 0.11 -9.81
C MET A 52 -9.08 -0.70 -9.13
N PRO A 53 -8.90 -2.03 -9.00
CA PRO A 53 -9.74 -2.87 -8.16
C PRO A 53 -9.57 -2.60 -6.66
N SER A 54 -10.68 -2.51 -5.94
CA SER A 54 -10.72 -2.30 -4.49
C SER A 54 -11.98 -2.90 -3.86
N TRP A 55 -11.89 -3.20 -2.57
CA TRP A 55 -13.05 -3.37 -1.70
C TRP A 55 -13.32 -2.06 -0.97
N VAL A 56 -14.56 -1.59 -1.06
CA VAL A 56 -15.00 -0.31 -0.49
C VAL A 56 -16.27 -0.49 0.33
N ILE A 57 -16.55 0.52 1.16
CA ILE A 57 -17.86 0.74 1.75
C ILE A 57 -18.38 2.11 1.29
N ASP A 58 -19.67 2.20 0.99
CA ASP A 58 -20.34 3.46 0.62
C ASP A 58 -21.20 4.02 1.78
N ARG A 59 -21.35 3.22 2.84
CA ARG A 59 -22.02 3.55 4.09
C ARG A 59 -21.48 2.66 5.21
N TYR A 60 -21.65 3.09 6.45
CA TYR A 60 -21.40 2.22 7.61
C TYR A 60 -22.47 1.13 7.73
N GLY A 61 -22.08 -0.02 8.24
CA GLY A 61 -23.01 -1.14 8.48
C GLY A 61 -22.32 -2.48 8.66
N GLN A 62 -23.13 -3.54 8.64
CA GLN A 62 -22.65 -4.91 8.76
C GLN A 62 -21.93 -5.37 7.48
N ASN A 63 -21.58 -6.65 7.39
CA ASN A 63 -20.70 -7.14 6.32
C ASN A 63 -21.27 -6.96 4.90
N ASP A 64 -22.59 -6.78 4.76
CA ASP A 64 -23.30 -6.54 3.50
C ASP A 64 -22.93 -5.20 2.83
N VAL A 65 -22.34 -4.26 3.57
CA VAL A 65 -21.92 -2.96 3.00
C VAL A 65 -20.59 -3.02 2.24
N LEU A 66 -19.84 -4.13 2.36
CA LEU A 66 -18.62 -4.33 1.60
C LEU A 66 -18.94 -4.60 0.13
N ARG A 67 -18.38 -3.79 -0.74
CA ARG A 67 -18.57 -3.87 -2.19
C ARG A 67 -17.23 -3.92 -2.90
N PHE A 68 -17.07 -4.90 -3.78
CA PHE A 68 -15.96 -4.92 -4.73
C PHE A 68 -16.25 -3.95 -5.89
N THR A 69 -15.22 -3.22 -6.32
CA THR A 69 -15.27 -2.36 -7.51
C THR A 69 -13.98 -2.49 -8.29
N SER A 70 -14.05 -2.54 -9.62
CA SER A 70 -12.89 -2.43 -10.52
C SER A 70 -12.54 -0.99 -10.88
N ASN A 71 -13.37 -0.02 -10.45
CA ASN A 71 -13.36 1.35 -10.96
C ASN A 71 -13.01 2.38 -9.88
N MET A 72 -12.23 1.99 -8.86
CA MET A 72 -11.77 2.93 -7.85
C MET A 72 -10.67 3.82 -8.43
N SER A 73 -10.67 5.12 -8.18
CA SER A 73 -9.62 6.01 -8.68
C SER A 73 -8.23 5.56 -8.26
N PHE A 74 -7.28 5.56 -9.19
CA PHE A 74 -5.88 5.27 -8.89
C PHE A 74 -5.31 6.32 -7.92
N PRO A 75 -4.58 5.91 -6.86
CA PRO A 75 -4.06 6.83 -5.87
C PRO A 75 -3.04 7.79 -6.49
N ARG A 76 -2.98 9.01 -5.96
CA ARG A 76 -2.02 10.03 -6.41
C ARG A 76 -1.12 10.44 -5.25
N ILE A 77 0.13 10.74 -5.57
CA ILE A 77 1.06 11.42 -4.68
C ILE A 77 0.62 12.88 -4.62
N ASN A 78 0.04 13.27 -3.49
CA ASN A 78 -0.38 14.65 -3.24
C ASN A 78 0.71 15.43 -2.50
N LEU A 79 1.53 14.73 -1.72
CA LEU A 79 2.65 15.30 -0.98
C LEU A 79 3.98 14.68 -1.45
N PRO A 80 5.08 15.45 -1.51
CA PRO A 80 6.34 14.98 -2.07
C PRO A 80 7.02 13.87 -1.24
N ASN A 81 6.57 13.64 0.00
CA ASN A 81 7.06 12.58 0.88
C ASN A 81 6.24 11.28 0.80
N GLU A 82 5.27 11.17 -0.11
CA GLU A 82 4.44 9.97 -0.27
C GLU A 82 5.04 8.95 -1.26
N VAL A 83 4.63 7.69 -1.11
CA VAL A 83 4.93 6.61 -2.04
C VAL A 83 3.65 5.85 -2.40
N ILE A 84 3.61 5.32 -3.62
CA ILE A 84 2.56 4.41 -4.06
C ILE A 84 3.10 2.99 -3.98
N VAL A 85 2.39 2.13 -3.24
CA VAL A 85 2.73 0.71 -3.07
C VAL A 85 1.70 -0.13 -3.83
N LYS A 86 2.17 -1.04 -4.67
CA LYS A 86 1.37 -2.14 -5.22
C LYS A 86 1.17 -3.19 -4.13
N VAL A 87 -0.06 -3.39 -3.72
CA VAL A 87 -0.41 -4.30 -2.63
C VAL A 87 -0.29 -5.75 -3.11
N HIS A 88 0.55 -6.54 -2.44
CA HIS A 88 0.63 -7.99 -2.66
C HIS A 88 -0.19 -8.76 -1.63
N ALA A 89 -0.22 -8.27 -0.40
CA ALA A 89 -1.05 -8.81 0.67
C ALA A 89 -1.45 -7.70 1.65
N ALA A 90 -2.62 -7.87 2.27
CA ALA A 90 -3.13 -7.02 3.33
C ALA A 90 -3.57 -7.86 4.52
N GLY A 91 -3.31 -7.35 5.72
CA GLY A 91 -3.81 -7.91 6.98
C GLY A 91 -5.17 -7.28 7.35
N LEU A 92 -6.05 -8.09 7.95
CA LEU A 92 -7.30 -7.63 8.53
C LEU A 92 -7.19 -7.60 10.04
N ASN A 93 -7.67 -6.50 10.63
CA ASN A 93 -7.65 -6.26 12.07
C ASN A 93 -9.08 -6.05 12.61
N PRO A 94 -9.33 -6.25 13.91
CA PRO A 94 -10.62 -5.94 14.52
C PRO A 94 -11.09 -4.50 14.27
N ILE A 95 -10.15 -3.55 14.17
CA ILE A 95 -10.46 -2.16 13.85
C ILE A 95 -11.12 -2.00 12.48
N ASP A 96 -10.82 -2.84 11.49
CA ASP A 96 -11.45 -2.77 10.16
C ASP A 96 -12.95 -3.12 10.24
N VAL A 97 -13.30 -4.15 11.01
CA VAL A 97 -14.71 -4.52 11.27
C VAL A 97 -15.43 -3.44 12.07
N ASN A 98 -14.77 -2.89 13.09
CA ASN A 98 -15.34 -1.82 13.90
C ASN A 98 -15.57 -0.55 13.08
N MET A 99 -14.59 -0.13 12.28
CA MET A 99 -14.69 1.03 11.39
C MET A 99 -15.78 0.85 10.34
N ARG A 100 -15.93 -0.36 9.77
CA ARG A 100 -17.05 -0.70 8.87
C ARG A 100 -18.39 -0.44 9.54
N ASN A 101 -18.52 -0.79 10.82
CA ASN A 101 -19.73 -0.57 11.62
C ASN A 101 -19.88 0.90 12.11
N GLY A 102 -18.97 1.81 11.76
CA GLY A 102 -19.03 3.23 12.12
C GLY A 102 -18.25 3.62 13.39
N TYR A 103 -17.50 2.70 13.99
CA TYR A 103 -16.66 3.01 15.15
C TYR A 103 -15.63 4.09 14.80
N GLY A 104 -15.56 5.12 15.65
CA GLY A 104 -14.61 6.22 15.51
C GLY A 104 -14.91 7.19 14.37
N ALA A 105 -16.03 7.05 13.64
CA ALA A 105 -16.36 7.88 12.47
C ALA A 105 -16.24 9.39 12.76
N THR A 106 -16.75 9.86 13.90
CA THR A 106 -16.63 11.28 14.31
C THR A 106 -15.18 11.73 14.47
N ALA A 107 -14.36 10.96 15.19
CA ALA A 107 -12.96 11.30 15.43
C ALA A 107 -12.12 11.21 14.15
N LEU A 108 -12.36 10.18 13.33
CA LEU A 108 -11.67 10.00 12.05
C LEU A 108 -12.05 11.09 11.05
N ARG A 109 -13.30 11.58 11.05
CA ARG A 109 -13.72 12.73 10.24
C ARG A 109 -12.92 13.98 10.59
N LEU A 110 -12.73 14.26 11.89
CA LEU A 110 -11.89 15.40 12.33
C LEU A 110 -10.43 15.28 11.86
N LYS A 111 -9.91 14.06 11.71
CA LYS A 111 -8.56 13.83 11.18
C LYS A 111 -8.48 13.94 9.66
N ARG A 112 -9.53 13.50 8.93
CA ARG A 112 -9.63 13.60 7.46
C ARG A 112 -9.80 15.04 7.00
N ASP A 113 -10.59 15.80 7.74
CA ASP A 113 -10.96 17.16 7.40
C ASP A 113 -10.80 18.10 8.61
N PRO A 114 -9.56 18.50 8.94
CA PRO A 114 -9.28 19.40 10.05
C PRO A 114 -9.96 20.78 9.88
N LEU A 115 -10.23 21.20 8.64
CA LEU A 115 -10.81 22.50 8.30
C LEU A 115 -12.34 22.47 8.23
N ARG A 116 -12.97 21.29 8.35
CA ARG A 116 -14.43 21.10 8.32
C ARG A 116 -15.09 21.60 7.03
N ILE A 117 -14.40 21.44 5.90
CA ILE A 117 -14.89 21.81 4.57
C ILE A 117 -15.70 20.69 3.88
N MET A 118 -15.53 19.44 4.30
CA MET A 118 -16.21 18.28 3.72
C MET A 118 -17.65 18.15 4.25
N SER A 119 -18.59 17.95 3.34
CA SER A 119 -19.98 17.63 3.68
C SER A 119 -20.10 16.24 4.32
N LYS A 120 -21.24 15.97 4.96
CA LYS A 120 -21.53 14.66 5.56
C LYS A 120 -21.57 13.60 4.46
N GLY A 121 -20.79 12.53 4.59
CA GLY A 121 -20.76 11.41 3.64
C GLY A 121 -19.67 11.53 2.57
N GLU A 122 -18.95 12.64 2.48
CA GLU A 122 -17.84 12.80 1.53
C GLU A 122 -16.62 11.93 1.87
N GLU A 123 -16.60 11.25 3.03
CA GLU A 123 -15.59 10.22 3.28
C GLU A 123 -15.73 8.99 2.38
N PHE A 124 -16.93 8.75 1.83
CA PHE A 124 -17.22 7.58 1.01
C PHE A 124 -16.90 7.83 -0.48
N PRO A 125 -16.46 6.81 -1.22
CA PRO A 125 -16.21 5.43 -0.78
C PRO A 125 -14.94 5.30 0.09
N VAL A 126 -15.02 4.49 1.15
CA VAL A 126 -13.89 4.21 2.05
C VAL A 126 -13.31 2.82 1.74
N ILE A 127 -12.00 2.75 1.52
CA ILE A 127 -11.23 1.50 1.48
C ILE A 127 -10.75 1.19 2.91
N LEU A 128 -11.08 0.01 3.41
CA LEU A 128 -10.63 -0.50 4.71
C LEU A 128 -9.28 -1.24 4.59
N GLY A 129 -8.77 -1.83 5.69
CA GLY A 129 -7.48 -2.51 5.75
C GLY A 129 -6.38 -1.56 6.17
N ARG A 130 -5.64 -1.93 7.22
CA ARG A 130 -4.56 -1.10 7.79
C ARG A 130 -3.16 -1.66 7.51
N ASP A 131 -3.05 -2.94 7.19
CA ASP A 131 -1.76 -3.57 6.90
C ASP A 131 -1.52 -3.72 5.41
N VAL A 132 -0.30 -3.44 4.96
CA VAL A 132 0.16 -3.74 3.60
C VAL A 132 1.53 -4.41 3.64
N SER A 133 1.70 -5.39 2.77
CA SER A 133 3.00 -5.74 2.23
C SER A 133 2.95 -5.79 0.71
N GLY A 134 3.94 -5.20 0.06
CA GLY A 134 3.91 -4.97 -1.37
C GLY A 134 5.21 -4.40 -1.92
N VAL A 135 5.13 -3.84 -3.12
CA VAL A 135 6.28 -3.31 -3.86
C VAL A 135 6.05 -1.84 -4.16
N ILE A 136 7.06 -1.00 -3.97
CA ILE A 136 6.97 0.41 -4.35
C ILE A 136 6.87 0.55 -5.87
N MET A 137 5.89 1.32 -6.32
CA MET A 137 5.66 1.64 -7.72
C MET A 137 6.19 3.03 -8.07
N GLU A 138 5.93 4.00 -7.21
CA GLU A 138 6.28 5.41 -7.44
C GLU A 138 6.63 6.08 -6.10
N CYS A 139 7.54 7.04 -6.17
CA CYS A 139 8.00 7.83 -5.03
C CYS A 139 7.82 9.31 -5.32
N GLY A 140 7.41 10.08 -4.30
CA GLY A 140 7.45 11.53 -4.36
C GLY A 140 8.89 12.04 -4.32
N LEU A 141 9.07 13.30 -4.69
CA LEU A 141 10.40 13.91 -4.90
C LEU A 141 11.27 13.97 -3.63
N ASP A 142 10.65 13.99 -2.45
CA ASP A 142 11.36 14.09 -1.16
C ASP A 142 11.65 12.71 -0.54
N VAL A 143 11.24 11.63 -1.20
CA VAL A 143 11.50 10.27 -0.73
C VAL A 143 12.89 9.83 -1.19
N THR A 144 13.81 9.69 -0.24
CA THR A 144 15.23 9.38 -0.52
C THR A 144 15.67 7.98 -0.12
N TYR A 145 14.97 7.35 0.83
CA TYR A 145 15.36 6.04 1.39
C TYR A 145 14.74 4.84 0.66
N PHE A 146 13.86 5.11 -0.29
CA PHE A 146 13.08 4.11 -1.02
C PHE A 146 13.13 4.38 -2.52
N LYS A 147 12.99 3.33 -3.33
CA LYS A 147 12.87 3.43 -4.79
C LYS A 147 11.85 2.45 -5.34
N PRO A 148 11.31 2.71 -6.55
CA PRO A 148 10.49 1.73 -7.26
C PRO A 148 11.16 0.36 -7.33
N GLY A 149 10.39 -0.69 -7.05
CA GLY A 149 10.86 -2.07 -6.98
C GLY A 149 11.26 -2.56 -5.58
N ASP A 150 11.31 -1.70 -4.56
CA ASP A 150 11.61 -2.14 -3.19
C ASP A 150 10.41 -2.89 -2.56
N ASP A 151 10.72 -4.03 -1.91
CA ASP A 151 9.76 -4.78 -1.10
C ASP A 151 9.56 -4.11 0.27
N VAL A 152 8.32 -3.70 0.53
CA VAL A 152 7.96 -2.92 1.72
C VAL A 152 6.78 -3.50 2.48
N TRP A 153 6.63 -3.01 3.71
CA TRP A 153 5.46 -3.17 4.54
C TRP A 153 5.12 -1.85 5.25
N ALA A 154 3.86 -1.69 5.65
CA ALA A 154 3.41 -0.50 6.36
C ALA A 154 2.12 -0.78 7.15
N ALA A 155 1.91 0.01 8.19
CA ALA A 155 0.62 0.16 8.86
C ALA A 155 0.04 1.54 8.53
N VAL A 156 -1.07 1.57 7.81
CA VAL A 156 -1.73 2.79 7.36
C VAL A 156 -2.61 3.35 8.48
N PRO A 157 -2.52 4.65 8.80
CA PRO A 157 -3.40 5.26 9.79
C PRO A 157 -4.90 5.12 9.46
N PRO A 158 -5.80 5.01 10.47
CA PRO A 158 -7.22 4.75 10.27
C PRO A 158 -7.98 5.88 9.53
N TRP A 159 -7.44 7.10 9.50
CA TRP A 159 -8.06 8.22 8.78
C TRP A 159 -7.73 8.23 7.28
N LYS A 160 -6.67 7.54 6.82
CA LYS A 160 -6.32 7.42 5.39
C LYS A 160 -7.08 6.29 4.69
N GLN A 161 -7.13 6.34 3.35
CA GLN A 161 -7.61 5.24 2.51
C GLN A 161 -6.75 3.99 2.72
N GLY A 162 -7.41 2.84 2.82
CA GLY A 162 -6.82 1.58 3.26
C GLY A 162 -6.13 0.74 2.20
N THR A 163 -5.82 -0.49 2.60
CA THR A 163 -4.97 -1.43 1.86
C THR A 163 -5.74 -2.57 1.18
N LEU A 164 -7.07 -2.64 1.34
CA LEU A 164 -7.93 -3.57 0.58
C LEU A 164 -8.16 -3.08 -0.87
N SER A 165 -7.09 -2.75 -1.56
CA SER A 165 -7.03 -2.21 -2.92
C SER A 165 -5.79 -2.74 -3.64
N GLU A 166 -5.74 -2.61 -4.97
CA GLU A 166 -4.55 -3.00 -5.74
C GLU A 166 -3.34 -2.08 -5.44
N PHE A 167 -3.59 -0.80 -5.14
CA PHE A 167 -2.56 0.17 -4.79
C PHE A 167 -2.98 1.00 -3.57
N VAL A 168 -2.00 1.47 -2.80
CA VAL A 168 -2.21 2.36 -1.66
C VAL A 168 -1.14 3.47 -1.66
N CYS A 169 -1.56 4.70 -1.35
CA CYS A 169 -0.64 5.82 -1.12
C CYS A 169 -0.38 5.96 0.38
N VAL A 170 0.90 6.00 0.76
CA VAL A 170 1.35 6.08 2.15
C VAL A 170 2.50 7.07 2.26
N SER A 171 2.65 7.68 3.43
CA SER A 171 3.79 8.57 3.67
C SER A 171 5.06 7.75 3.85
N GLY A 172 6.21 8.21 3.35
CA GLY A 172 7.48 7.51 3.48
C GLY A 172 7.90 7.21 4.92
N ASN A 173 7.43 8.00 5.90
CA ASN A 173 7.66 7.75 7.33
C ASN A 173 6.74 6.66 7.94
N GLU A 174 5.73 6.20 7.21
CA GLU A 174 4.83 5.09 7.59
C GLU A 174 5.31 3.75 7.01
N VAL A 175 6.32 3.78 6.14
CA VAL A 175 6.82 2.64 5.35
C VAL A 175 8.16 2.15 5.89
N SER A 176 8.37 0.84 5.80
CA SER A 176 9.66 0.22 6.08
C SER A 176 9.94 -0.90 5.08
N LEU A 177 11.21 -1.28 4.94
CA LEU A 177 11.58 -2.45 4.15
C LEU A 177 11.03 -3.71 4.82
N LYS A 178 10.41 -4.58 4.02
CA LYS A 178 9.90 -5.86 4.48
C LYS A 178 11.07 -6.77 4.89
N PRO A 179 10.99 -7.53 6.00
CA PRO A 179 12.00 -8.54 6.34
C PRO A 179 12.17 -9.55 5.19
N LYS A 180 13.39 -9.72 4.68
CA LYS A 180 13.67 -10.56 3.50
C LYS A 180 13.27 -12.03 3.68
N SER A 181 13.26 -12.52 4.92
CA SER A 181 12.91 -13.90 5.27
C SER A 181 11.42 -14.23 5.20
N LEU A 182 10.53 -13.22 5.15
CA LEU A 182 9.08 -13.43 5.12
C LEU A 182 8.56 -13.42 3.68
N SER A 183 7.45 -14.10 3.41
CA SER A 183 6.63 -13.81 2.23
C SER A 183 5.82 -12.52 2.43
N HIS A 184 5.25 -11.93 1.37
CA HIS A 184 4.34 -10.77 1.54
C HIS A 184 3.13 -11.13 2.41
N SER A 185 2.57 -12.34 2.28
CA SER A 185 1.43 -12.77 3.11
C SER A 185 1.78 -12.84 4.60
N GLN A 186 2.97 -13.34 4.94
CA GLN A 186 3.44 -13.34 6.34
C GLN A 186 3.77 -11.93 6.82
N ALA A 187 4.43 -11.12 5.99
CA ALA A 187 4.78 -9.77 6.37
C ALA A 187 3.56 -8.89 6.58
N ALA A 188 2.50 -9.01 5.76
CA ALA A 188 1.26 -8.24 5.93
C ALA A 188 0.49 -8.59 7.22
N ALA A 189 0.89 -9.62 7.96
CA ALA A 189 0.27 -9.99 9.24
C ALA A 189 0.70 -9.13 10.42
N LEU A 190 1.77 -8.33 10.26
CA LEU A 190 2.58 -7.83 11.37
C LEU A 190 2.51 -6.31 11.62
N PRO A 191 2.42 -5.41 10.63
CA PRO A 191 2.70 -3.99 10.87
C PRO A 191 1.80 -3.35 11.93
N TYR A 192 0.47 -3.49 11.83
CA TYR A 192 -0.48 -2.82 12.70
C TYR A 192 -0.44 -3.38 14.12
N VAL A 193 -0.51 -4.71 14.26
CA VAL A 193 -0.43 -5.38 15.56
C VAL A 193 0.96 -5.22 16.21
N GLY A 194 2.02 -5.28 15.41
CA GLY A 194 3.40 -5.10 15.84
C GLY A 194 3.67 -3.69 16.33
N LEU A 195 3.19 -2.66 15.62
CA LEU A 195 3.30 -1.27 16.08
C LEU A 195 2.42 -1.01 17.32
N THR A 196 1.25 -1.65 17.42
CA THR A 196 0.40 -1.55 18.61
C THR A 196 1.11 -2.13 19.84
N ALA A 197 1.67 -3.33 19.72
CA ALA A 197 2.44 -3.98 20.79
C ALA A 197 3.71 -3.18 21.13
N TRP A 198 4.43 -2.69 20.12
CA TRP A 198 5.61 -1.85 20.30
C TRP A 198 5.29 -0.54 21.01
N SER A 199 4.18 0.12 20.65
CA SER A 199 3.71 1.32 21.33
C SER A 199 3.41 1.03 22.80
N ALA A 200 2.66 -0.03 23.10
CA ALA A 200 2.30 -0.40 24.47
C ALA A 200 3.53 -0.77 25.32
N MET A 201 4.41 -1.65 24.82
CA MET A 201 5.54 -2.16 25.60
C MET A 201 6.70 -1.17 25.67
N ASN A 202 7.14 -0.66 24.51
CA ASN A 202 8.36 0.15 24.43
C ASN A 202 8.09 1.64 24.63
N GLN A 203 7.10 2.22 23.94
CA GLN A 203 6.86 3.68 24.03
C GLN A 203 6.15 4.09 25.32
N VAL A 204 5.09 3.37 25.70
CA VAL A 204 4.30 3.65 26.92
C VAL A 204 4.89 2.93 28.13
N GLY A 205 5.16 1.63 28.01
CA GLY A 205 5.66 0.79 29.11
C GLY A 205 7.16 0.96 29.39
N GLY A 206 7.92 1.61 28.51
CA GLY A 206 9.35 1.83 28.68
C GLY A 206 10.21 0.55 28.68
N LEU A 207 9.65 -0.58 28.24
CA LEU A 207 10.38 -1.84 28.11
C LEU A 207 11.30 -1.77 26.89
N LYS A 208 12.59 -1.94 27.14
CA LYS A 208 13.64 -1.94 26.12
C LYS A 208 14.47 -3.21 26.27
N GLN A 209 15.23 -3.52 25.23
CA GLN A 209 16.11 -4.69 25.23
C GLN A 209 17.07 -4.70 26.43
N GLU A 210 17.54 -3.53 26.88
CA GLU A 210 18.50 -3.40 27.97
C GLU A 210 17.86 -3.58 29.35
N ASN A 211 16.53 -3.47 29.47
CA ASN A 211 15.84 -3.40 30.77
C ASN A 211 14.75 -4.46 30.95
N CYS A 212 14.56 -5.38 30.01
CA CYS A 212 13.52 -6.41 30.08
C CYS A 212 13.97 -7.67 30.84
N SER A 213 15.28 -7.93 30.97
CA SER A 213 15.80 -9.13 31.63
C SER A 213 15.36 -9.21 33.10
N GLY A 214 14.82 -10.37 33.50
CA GLY A 214 14.34 -10.63 34.85
C GLY A 214 13.01 -9.97 35.24
N LYS A 215 12.39 -9.19 34.36
CA LYS A 215 11.05 -8.62 34.61
C LYS A 215 9.97 -9.65 34.42
N ARG A 216 8.89 -9.53 35.20
CA ARG A 216 7.69 -10.36 35.08
C ARG A 216 6.65 -9.59 34.29
N GLU A 217 6.19 -10.16 33.20
CA GLU A 217 5.23 -9.56 32.28
C GLU A 217 3.95 -10.40 32.23
N TRP A 218 2.80 -9.75 32.12
CA TRP A 218 1.49 -10.40 32.07
C TRP A 218 0.73 -9.93 30.83
N TYR A 219 0.45 -10.86 29.92
CA TYR A 219 -0.30 -10.59 28.71
C TYR A 219 -1.73 -11.10 28.86
N LEU A 220 -2.65 -10.20 29.17
CA LEU A 220 -4.08 -10.53 29.21
C LEU A 220 -4.54 -10.93 27.81
N CYS A 221 -5.37 -11.97 27.72
CA CYS A 221 -5.93 -12.51 26.47
C CYS A 221 -4.95 -13.19 25.49
N TRP A 222 -3.79 -13.69 25.94
CA TRP A 222 -2.85 -14.46 25.09
C TRP A 222 -3.49 -15.64 24.32
N HIS A 223 -4.56 -16.22 24.86
CA HIS A 223 -5.22 -17.41 24.28
C HIS A 223 -6.29 -17.11 23.22
N VAL A 224 -6.55 -15.82 22.89
CA VAL A 224 -7.63 -15.43 21.97
C VAL A 224 -7.12 -15.22 20.53
N ALA A 225 -5.83 -15.46 20.26
CA ALA A 225 -5.16 -15.09 19.01
C ALA A 225 -4.84 -16.26 18.05
N LEU A 226 -5.43 -17.45 18.25
CA LEU A 226 -5.32 -18.60 17.34
C LEU A 226 -6.63 -18.85 16.58
#